data_AF-A0A7J6P127-F1
#
_entry.id   AF-A0A7J6P127-F1
#
_cell.length_a   1.000
_cell.length_b   1.000
_cell.length_c   1.000
_cell.angle_alpha   90.00
_cell.angle_beta   90.00
_cell.angle_gamma   90.00
#
_symmetry.space_group_name_H-M   'P 1'
#
loop_
_entity.id
_entity.type
_entity.pdbx_description
1 polymer ?
#
loop_
_entity_poly.entity_id
_entity_poly.type
_entity_poly.pdbx_seq_one_letter_code
_entity_poly.pdbx_strand_id
1 'polypeptide(L)'
;MKRRERRESTLLPSPSGSEKFDPQAERCAMLEMRLFHHAREIESLREQLAIAELNGPKDELKGRLMEMVKKNRSLTVSLHSKEARIKALMVDLATANEGKGKDEGVDVVEANEYKNKYMKMANEMQNLRQDLSSTKGQVSRMKKILLAEIGDQATVEEVISGGSTEGYEGRSKTIVRLKREVRALRMQMKLLENKSPTGEQRPQPSQSGWEGSDKSMSIGRLAEERRNQLSELQRKVVELKGRLKEAQKIGEAVKSRSRTLTERNAELKEQIATLLEKSDGDDRVDRGDEGVFGSQDRAC
;
A
#
# COMPACT_ATOMS: atom_id res chain seq x y z
N MET A 1 -45.36 46.11 31.17
CA MET A 1 -46.25 44.95 31.02
C MET A 1 -45.46 43.68 31.28
N LYS A 2 -45.67 43.04 32.44
CA LYS A 2 -44.97 41.82 32.88
C LYS A 2 -45.63 40.59 32.23
N ARG A 3 -44.96 39.91 31.31
CA ARG A 3 -45.41 38.63 30.76
C ARG A 3 -45.16 37.54 31.81
N ARG A 4 -46.25 37.06 32.40
CA ARG A 4 -46.32 35.90 33.28
C ARG A 4 -46.07 34.66 32.42
N GLU A 5 -44.90 34.05 32.55
CA GLU A 5 -44.64 32.70 32.04
C GLU A 5 -45.50 31.72 32.85
N ARG A 6 -46.51 31.16 32.19
CA ARG A 6 -47.27 30.01 32.69
C ARG A 6 -46.31 28.82 32.71
N ARG A 7 -45.89 28.44 33.91
CA ARG A 7 -45.30 27.12 34.15
C ARG A 7 -46.44 26.09 34.02
N GLU A 8 -46.59 25.53 32.83
CA GLU A 8 -47.32 24.28 32.65
C GLU A 8 -46.52 23.20 33.38
N SER A 9 -47.01 22.83 34.57
CA SER A 9 -46.52 21.65 35.27
C SER A 9 -47.00 20.43 34.50
N THR A 10 -46.21 19.97 33.56
CA THR A 10 -46.36 18.65 32.95
C THR A 10 -46.11 17.64 34.05
N LEU A 11 -47.22 17.17 34.65
CA LEU A 11 -47.24 16.00 35.53
C LEU A 11 -46.61 14.84 34.75
N LEU A 12 -45.38 14.49 35.12
CA LEU A 12 -44.77 13.25 34.65
C LEU A 12 -45.66 12.10 35.16
N PRO A 13 -46.17 11.23 34.28
CA PRO A 13 -46.93 10.07 34.70
C PRO A 13 -46.01 9.18 35.53
N SER A 14 -46.43 8.93 36.77
CA SER A 14 -45.78 7.96 37.66
C SER A 14 -45.80 6.58 36.99
N PRO A 15 -44.66 5.87 36.88
CA PRO A 15 -44.61 4.53 36.30
C PRO A 15 -45.12 3.52 37.33
N SER A 16 -46.43 3.48 37.54
CA SER A 16 -47.09 2.44 38.33
C SER A 16 -47.59 1.34 37.39
N GLY A 17 -46.66 0.59 36.85
CA GLY A 17 -46.94 -0.59 36.05
C GLY A 17 -45.71 -1.46 36.07
N SER A 18 -45.82 -2.65 36.65
CA SER A 18 -44.85 -3.72 36.46
C SER A 18 -44.89 -4.14 34.99
N GLU A 19 -44.32 -3.31 34.11
CA GLU A 19 -44.06 -3.68 32.73
C GLU A 19 -43.17 -4.90 32.78
N LYS A 20 -43.76 -6.04 32.47
CA LYS A 20 -43.04 -7.30 32.32
C LYS A 20 -41.94 -7.02 31.31
N PHE A 21 -40.71 -7.04 31.80
CA PHE A 21 -39.51 -6.87 31.02
C PHE A 21 -39.58 -7.82 29.82
N ASP A 22 -39.78 -7.27 28.63
CA ASP A 22 -39.79 -8.04 27.40
C ASP A 22 -38.34 -8.13 26.91
N PRO A 23 -37.64 -9.25 27.15
CA PRO A 23 -36.24 -9.40 26.76
C PRO A 23 -36.06 -9.31 25.24
N GLN A 24 -37.14 -9.49 24.47
CA GLN A 24 -37.12 -9.37 23.02
C GLN A 24 -37.11 -7.90 22.60
N ALA A 25 -37.83 -7.02 23.31
CA ALA A 25 -37.81 -5.58 23.07
C ALA A 25 -36.42 -4.98 23.34
N GLU A 26 -35.75 -5.41 24.41
CA GLU A 26 -34.38 -4.97 24.72
C GLU A 26 -33.36 -5.44 23.67
N ARG A 27 -33.48 -6.68 23.18
CA ARG A 27 -32.65 -7.19 22.08
C ARG A 27 -32.88 -6.41 20.78
N CYS A 28 -34.13 -6.10 20.45
CA CYS A 28 -34.45 -5.27 19.29
C CYS A 28 -33.83 -3.87 19.41
N ALA A 29 -33.95 -3.22 20.57
CA ALA A 29 -33.34 -1.90 20.81
C ALA A 29 -31.80 -1.93 20.70
N MET A 30 -31.14 -2.99 21.20
CA MET A 30 -29.69 -3.16 21.03
C MET A 30 -29.29 -3.37 19.57
N LEU A 31 -30.07 -4.13 18.79
CA LEU A 31 -29.80 -4.34 17.37
C LEU A 31 -30.01 -3.06 16.56
N GLU A 32 -31.05 -2.27 16.87
CA GLU A 32 -31.28 -0.96 16.26
C GLU A 32 -30.13 0.01 16.54
N MET A 33 -29.64 0.06 17.78
CA MET A 33 -28.47 0.86 18.14
C MET A 33 -27.20 0.42 17.40
N ARG A 34 -26.98 -0.90 17.25
CA ARG A 34 -25.83 -1.41 16.47
C ARG A 34 -25.98 -1.10 14.99
N LEU A 35 -27.17 -1.25 14.41
CA LEU A 35 -27.45 -0.88 13.03
C LEU A 35 -27.22 0.61 12.79
N PHE A 36 -27.66 1.47 13.72
CA PHE A 36 -27.41 2.90 13.66
C PHE A 36 -25.90 3.23 13.70
N HIS A 37 -25.15 2.60 14.60
CA HIS A 37 -23.70 2.78 14.67
C HIS A 37 -22.99 2.32 13.39
N HIS A 38 -23.37 1.16 12.85
CA HIS A 38 -22.80 0.66 11.60
C HIS A 38 -23.19 1.53 10.40
N ALA A 39 -24.42 2.02 10.32
CA ALA A 39 -24.85 2.95 9.28
C ALA A 39 -24.01 4.22 9.29
N ARG A 40 -23.79 4.81 10.47
CA ARG A 40 -22.94 6.00 10.65
C ARG A 40 -21.47 5.74 10.34
N GLU A 41 -20.97 4.55 10.66
CA GLU A 41 -19.60 4.13 10.33
C GLU A 41 -19.42 3.96 8.82
N ILE A 42 -20.37 3.32 8.13
CA ILE A 42 -20.38 3.19 6.67
C ILE A 42 -20.39 4.56 6.00
N GLU A 43 -21.20 5.50 6.50
CA GLU A 43 -21.27 6.87 5.96
C GLU A 43 -19.96 7.63 6.16
N SER A 44 -19.34 7.52 7.34
CA SER A 44 -18.00 8.09 7.59
C SER A 44 -16.92 7.49 6.68
N LEU A 45 -16.96 6.18 6.43
CA LEU A 45 -16.02 5.51 5.52
C LEU A 45 -16.23 5.93 4.06
N ARG A 46 -17.48 6.18 3.65
CA ARG A 46 -17.81 6.71 2.32
C ARG A 46 -17.29 8.14 2.14
N GLU A 47 -17.45 9.00 3.14
CA GLU A 47 -16.86 10.35 3.12
C GLU A 47 -15.33 10.31 3.04
N GLN A 48 -14.69 9.42 3.82
CA GLN A 48 -13.23 9.24 3.78
C GLN A 48 -12.74 8.74 2.40
N LEU A 49 -13.49 7.84 1.76
CA LEU A 49 -13.20 7.39 0.40
C LEU A 49 -13.37 8.50 -0.62
N ALA A 50 -14.45 9.30 -0.54
CA ALA A 50 -14.67 10.44 -1.43
C ALA A 50 -13.54 11.49 -1.31
N ILE A 51 -13.06 11.75 -0.09
CA ILE A 51 -11.93 12.67 0.16
C ILE A 51 -10.61 12.09 -0.39
N ALA A 52 -10.41 10.77 -0.27
CA ALA A 52 -9.22 10.08 -0.80
C ALA A 52 -9.20 10.04 -2.34
N GLU A 53 -10.36 9.96 -2.99
CA GLU A 53 -10.50 10.01 -4.45
C GLU A 53 -10.27 11.41 -5.03
N LEU A 54 -10.59 12.47 -4.28
CA LEU A 54 -10.42 13.87 -4.71
C LEU A 54 -9.01 14.44 -4.48
N ASN A 55 -8.25 13.96 -3.49
CA ASN A 55 -7.01 14.64 -3.05
C ASN A 55 -5.73 13.79 -3.02
N GLY A 56 -5.78 12.50 -3.40
CA GLY A 56 -4.59 11.66 -3.45
C GLY A 56 -3.84 11.81 -4.79
N PRO A 57 -2.52 12.09 -4.81
CA PRO A 57 -1.74 11.88 -6.03
C PRO A 57 -1.87 10.39 -6.38
N LYS A 58 -2.52 10.09 -7.52
CA LYS A 58 -2.79 8.72 -8.01
C LYS A 58 -1.56 7.80 -7.93
N ASP A 59 -0.36 8.38 -8.00
CA ASP A 59 0.91 7.67 -7.91
C ASP A 59 1.25 7.13 -6.51
N GLU A 60 0.85 7.80 -5.43
CA GLU A 60 1.07 7.30 -4.06
C GLU A 60 0.12 6.15 -3.73
N LEU A 61 -1.15 6.27 -4.15
CA LEU A 61 -2.12 5.17 -4.02
C LEU A 61 -1.69 3.96 -4.84
N LYS A 62 -1.18 4.17 -6.06
CA LYS A 62 -0.62 3.11 -6.91
C LYS A 62 0.63 2.47 -6.30
N GLY A 63 1.50 3.28 -5.68
CA GLY A 63 2.68 2.80 -4.94
C GLY A 63 2.28 1.92 -3.74
N ARG A 64 1.34 2.39 -2.93
CA ARG A 64 0.82 1.66 -1.76
C ARG A 64 0.05 0.41 -2.14
N LEU A 65 -0.74 0.45 -3.21
CA LEU A 65 -1.39 -0.72 -3.78
C LEU A 65 -0.35 -1.76 -4.21
N MET A 66 0.73 -1.35 -4.88
CA MET A 66 1.83 -2.26 -5.22
C MET A 66 2.55 -2.83 -4.00
N GLU A 67 2.77 -2.06 -2.95
CA GLU A 67 3.34 -2.56 -1.69
C GLU A 67 2.42 -3.58 -1.01
N MET A 68 1.11 -3.31 -0.98
CA MET A 68 0.11 -4.24 -0.45
C MET A 68 0.04 -5.52 -1.27
N VAL A 69 0.09 -5.44 -2.60
CA VAL A 69 0.15 -6.62 -3.49
C VAL A 69 1.42 -7.44 -3.23
N LYS A 70 2.58 -6.80 -3.04
CA LYS A 70 3.83 -7.49 -2.69
C LYS A 70 3.74 -8.18 -1.33
N LYS A 71 3.21 -7.50 -0.31
CA LYS A 71 3.01 -8.07 1.03
C LYS A 71 2.02 -9.23 1.00
N ASN A 72 0.90 -9.08 0.31
CA ASN A 72 -0.11 -10.13 0.18
C ASN A 72 0.51 -11.37 -0.49
N ARG A 73 1.25 -11.19 -1.59
CA ARG A 73 1.98 -12.29 -2.24
C ARG A 73 2.99 -12.98 -1.33
N SER A 74 3.75 -12.22 -0.51
CA SER A 74 4.68 -12.78 0.48
C SER A 74 3.95 -13.59 1.56
N LEU A 75 2.82 -13.07 2.05
CA LEU A 75 1.98 -13.77 3.01
C LEU A 75 1.37 -15.05 2.43
N THR A 76 0.92 -15.04 1.17
CA THR A 76 0.42 -16.25 0.49
C THR A 76 1.50 -17.33 0.40
N VAL A 77 2.75 -16.96 0.07
CA VAL A 77 3.88 -17.89 0.04
C VAL A 77 4.19 -18.44 1.43
N SER A 78 4.19 -17.59 2.46
CA SER A 78 4.40 -18.00 3.85
C SER A 78 3.30 -18.96 4.34
N LEU A 79 2.05 -18.68 3.98
CA LEU A 79 0.89 -19.52 4.32
C LEU A 79 1.00 -20.89 3.66
N HIS A 80 1.29 -20.95 2.35
CA HIS A 80 1.50 -22.24 1.66
C HIS A 80 2.68 -23.04 2.23
N SER A 81 3.75 -22.35 2.65
CA SER A 81 4.89 -22.99 3.32
C SER A 81 4.49 -23.60 4.68
N LYS A 82 3.69 -22.88 5.47
CA LYS A 82 3.16 -23.39 6.74
C LYS A 82 2.18 -24.54 6.54
N GLU A 83 1.29 -24.46 5.56
CA GLU A 83 0.36 -25.55 5.19
C GLU A 83 1.13 -26.81 4.78
N ALA A 84 2.18 -26.67 3.97
CA ALA A 84 3.04 -27.79 3.58
C ALA A 84 3.73 -28.42 4.81
N ARG A 85 4.21 -27.60 5.76
CA ARG A 85 4.81 -28.08 7.01
C ARG A 85 3.81 -28.81 7.90
N ILE A 86 2.58 -28.29 8.02
CA ILE A 86 1.51 -28.96 8.78
C ILE A 86 1.18 -30.31 8.15
N LYS A 87 1.02 -30.37 6.82
CA LYS A 87 0.79 -31.63 6.10
C LYS A 87 1.91 -32.65 6.32
N ALA A 88 3.17 -32.21 6.32
CA ALA A 88 4.31 -33.09 6.62
C ALA A 88 4.25 -33.62 8.06
N LEU A 89 3.96 -32.77 9.05
CA LEU A 89 3.83 -33.19 10.44
C LEU A 89 2.64 -34.13 10.67
N MET A 90 1.51 -33.90 10.01
CA MET A 90 0.35 -34.81 10.06
C MET A 90 0.69 -36.19 9.50
N VAL A 91 1.45 -36.20 8.41
CA VAL A 91 1.97 -37.42 7.81
C VAL A 91 2.93 -38.15 8.76
N ASP A 92 3.86 -37.44 9.39
CA ASP A 92 4.83 -38.04 10.31
C ASP A 92 4.11 -38.64 11.53
N LEU A 93 3.09 -37.94 12.06
CA LEU A 93 2.23 -38.44 13.14
C LEU A 93 1.42 -39.68 12.74
N ALA A 94 0.89 -39.73 11.52
CA ALA A 94 0.19 -40.91 11.00
C ALA A 94 1.14 -42.11 10.93
N THR A 95 2.34 -41.94 10.36
CA THR A 95 3.34 -43.01 10.29
C THR A 95 3.88 -43.45 11.66
N ALA A 96 3.99 -42.52 12.62
CA ALA A 96 4.41 -42.84 13.98
C ALA A 96 3.33 -43.62 14.77
N ASN A 97 2.06 -43.43 14.44
CA ASN A 97 0.95 -44.20 15.01
C ASN A 97 0.80 -45.58 14.36
N GLU A 98 1.05 -45.71 13.06
CA GLU A 98 1.01 -47.00 12.34
C GLU A 98 2.18 -47.92 12.74
N GLY A 99 3.35 -47.37 13.09
CA GLY A 99 4.53 -48.13 13.53
C GLY A 99 4.39 -48.89 14.86
N LYS A 100 3.25 -48.81 15.55
CA LYS A 100 2.97 -49.60 16.78
C LYS A 100 2.13 -50.86 16.52
N GLY A 101 1.73 -51.14 15.27
CA GLY A 101 0.93 -52.30 14.91
C GLY A 101 1.54 -53.11 13.76
N LYS A 102 2.28 -54.16 14.11
CA LYS A 102 2.50 -55.43 13.37
C LYS A 102 2.75 -55.40 11.84
N ASP A 103 4.00 -55.68 11.48
CA ASP A 103 4.41 -56.80 10.61
C ASP A 103 3.74 -56.95 9.22
N GLU A 104 4.10 -56.10 8.24
CA GLU A 104 4.19 -56.43 6.80
C GLU A 104 5.23 -55.49 6.12
N GLY A 105 6.47 -55.95 6.02
CA GLY A 105 7.68 -55.10 5.92
C GLY A 105 8.24 -54.75 4.53
N VAL A 106 7.52 -54.95 3.42
CA VAL A 106 8.09 -54.69 2.07
C VAL A 106 7.34 -53.59 1.30
N ASP A 107 6.01 -53.57 1.31
CA ASP A 107 5.22 -52.56 0.58
C ASP A 107 5.30 -51.15 1.19
N VAL A 108 5.48 -51.04 2.52
CA VAL A 108 5.56 -49.75 3.22
C VAL A 108 6.85 -49.00 2.91
N VAL A 109 7.94 -49.73 2.63
CA VAL A 109 9.24 -49.12 2.28
C VAL A 109 9.15 -48.50 0.89
N GLU A 110 8.58 -49.23 -0.07
CA GLU A 110 8.43 -48.76 -1.45
C GLU A 110 7.47 -47.55 -1.53
N ALA A 111 6.35 -47.59 -0.80
CA ALA A 111 5.43 -46.46 -0.69
C ALA A 111 6.10 -45.20 -0.11
N ASN A 112 6.96 -45.36 0.90
CA ASN A 112 7.71 -44.24 1.49
C ASN A 112 8.77 -43.68 0.53
N GLU A 113 9.41 -44.51 -0.29
CA GLU A 113 10.31 -44.03 -1.33
C GLU A 113 9.59 -43.18 -2.38
N TYR A 114 8.43 -43.64 -2.86
CA TYR A 114 7.63 -42.88 -3.83
C TYR A 114 7.15 -41.55 -3.26
N LYS A 115 6.70 -41.55 -2.00
CA LYS A 115 6.33 -40.33 -1.27
C LYS A 115 7.51 -39.37 -1.13
N ASN A 116 8.69 -39.86 -0.79
CA ASN A 116 9.90 -39.03 -0.69
C ASN A 116 10.32 -38.46 -2.04
N LYS A 117 10.25 -39.26 -3.13
CA LYS A 117 10.49 -38.80 -4.50
C LYS A 117 9.48 -37.73 -4.91
N TYR A 118 8.20 -37.94 -4.61
CA TYR A 118 7.13 -36.98 -4.87
C TYR A 118 7.34 -35.67 -4.11
N MET A 119 7.66 -35.73 -2.82
CA MET A 119 7.94 -34.53 -2.00
C MET A 119 9.17 -33.77 -2.49
N LYS A 120 10.22 -34.46 -2.92
CA LYS A 120 11.39 -33.84 -3.56
C LYS A 120 11.01 -33.12 -4.85
N MET A 121 10.30 -33.79 -5.76
CA MET A 121 9.82 -33.17 -7.01
C MET A 121 8.86 -32.00 -6.77
N ALA A 122 7.98 -32.09 -5.76
CA ALA A 122 7.07 -31.01 -5.40
C ALA A 122 7.84 -29.77 -4.92
N ASN A 123 8.86 -29.96 -4.08
CA ASN A 123 9.74 -28.87 -3.61
C ASN A 123 10.56 -28.27 -4.76
N GLU A 124 11.12 -29.10 -5.65
CA GLU A 124 11.82 -28.63 -6.85
C GLU A 124 10.91 -27.81 -7.77
N MET A 125 9.67 -28.26 -8.01
CA MET A 125 8.68 -27.49 -8.76
C MET A 125 8.35 -26.15 -8.10
N GLN A 126 8.28 -26.12 -6.76
CA GLN A 126 8.06 -24.87 -6.04
C GLN A 126 9.25 -23.91 -6.19
N ASN A 127 10.48 -24.40 -6.11
CA ASN A 127 11.69 -23.62 -6.35
C ASN A 127 11.72 -23.07 -7.79
N LEU A 128 11.44 -23.89 -8.78
CA LEU A 128 11.36 -23.47 -10.19
C LEU A 128 10.30 -22.39 -10.42
N ARG A 129 9.13 -22.48 -9.75
CA ARG A 129 8.10 -21.43 -9.80
C ARG A 129 8.58 -20.11 -9.17
N GLN A 130 9.32 -20.18 -8.07
CA GLN A 130 9.91 -19.02 -7.43
C GLN A 130 10.99 -18.38 -8.32
N ASP A 131 11.87 -19.17 -8.93
CA ASP A 131 12.90 -18.71 -9.85
C ASP A 131 12.30 -18.10 -11.11
N LEU A 132 11.27 -18.73 -11.68
CA LEU A 132 10.51 -18.18 -12.82
C LEU A 132 9.91 -16.81 -12.46
N SER A 133 9.37 -16.64 -11.26
CA SER A 133 8.84 -15.35 -10.82
C SER A 133 9.95 -14.32 -10.59
N SER A 134 11.10 -14.73 -10.06
CA SER A 134 12.25 -13.86 -9.80
C SER A 134 12.87 -13.35 -11.11
N THR A 135 13.10 -14.26 -12.07
CA THR A 135 13.61 -13.95 -13.41
C THR A 135 12.66 -13.06 -14.20
N LYS A 136 11.33 -13.32 -14.18
CA LYS A 136 10.33 -12.39 -14.75
C LYS A 136 10.43 -10.99 -14.14
N GLY A 137 10.66 -10.90 -12.84
CA GLY A 137 10.90 -9.64 -12.14
C GLY A 137 12.17 -8.92 -12.59
N GLN A 138 13.28 -9.65 -12.79
CA GLN A 138 14.53 -9.12 -13.33
C GLN A 138 14.38 -8.62 -14.76
N VAL A 139 13.75 -9.41 -15.64
CA VAL A 139 13.47 -9.04 -17.04
C VAL A 139 12.63 -7.75 -17.10
N SER A 140 11.59 -7.63 -16.28
CA SER A 140 10.79 -6.41 -16.22
C SER A 140 11.59 -5.18 -15.77
N ARG A 141 12.50 -5.33 -14.79
CA ARG A 141 13.39 -4.24 -14.35
C ARG A 141 14.37 -3.85 -15.46
N MET A 142 15.01 -4.82 -16.10
CA MET A 142 15.93 -4.57 -17.22
C MET A 142 15.22 -3.90 -18.38
N LYS A 143 14.00 -4.33 -18.75
CA LYS A 143 13.18 -3.68 -19.78
C LYS A 143 12.89 -2.22 -19.44
N LYS A 144 12.60 -1.89 -18.17
CA LYS A 144 12.41 -0.49 -17.73
C LYS A 144 13.67 0.35 -17.80
N ILE A 145 14.82 -0.21 -17.43
CA ILE A 145 16.12 0.46 -17.53
C ILE A 145 16.43 0.73 -19.00
N LEU A 146 16.27 -0.27 -19.87
CA LEU A 146 16.44 -0.11 -21.31
C LEU A 146 15.50 0.96 -21.88
N LEU A 147 14.22 0.97 -21.52
CA LEU A 147 13.29 2.03 -21.93
C LEU A 147 13.77 3.43 -21.50
N ALA A 148 14.28 3.57 -20.28
CA ALA A 148 14.80 4.84 -19.78
C ALA A 148 16.08 5.28 -20.51
N GLU A 149 16.89 4.32 -20.96
CA GLU A 149 18.08 4.55 -21.79
C GLU A 149 17.72 4.87 -23.24
N ILE A 150 16.75 4.17 -23.83
CA ILE A 150 16.26 4.37 -25.20
C ILE A 150 15.59 5.75 -25.34
N GLY A 151 14.82 6.16 -24.35
CA GLY A 151 14.02 7.39 -24.44
C GLY A 151 12.86 7.25 -25.42
N ASP A 152 12.16 8.36 -25.70
CA ASP A 152 10.89 8.33 -26.44
C ASP A 152 11.04 8.12 -27.96
N GLN A 153 12.27 7.93 -28.45
CA GLN A 153 12.60 7.97 -29.88
C GLN A 153 12.61 6.59 -30.56
N ALA A 154 12.64 5.49 -29.80
CA ALA A 154 12.64 4.14 -30.35
C ALA A 154 11.98 3.13 -29.40
N THR A 155 11.42 2.06 -29.95
CA THR A 155 10.85 0.96 -29.15
C THR A 155 11.93 -0.05 -28.76
N VAL A 156 11.73 -0.74 -27.63
CA VAL A 156 12.64 -1.80 -27.18
C VAL A 156 12.71 -2.93 -28.19
N GLU A 157 11.59 -3.25 -28.85
CA GLU A 157 11.56 -4.29 -29.87
C GLU A 157 12.44 -3.90 -31.07
N GLU A 158 12.38 -2.67 -31.58
CA GLU A 158 13.24 -2.20 -32.69
C GLU A 158 14.73 -2.23 -32.34
N VAL A 159 15.09 -1.87 -31.12
CA VAL A 159 16.50 -1.90 -30.66
C VAL A 159 17.02 -3.34 -30.54
N ILE A 160 16.17 -4.27 -30.10
CA ILE A 160 16.54 -5.69 -29.94
C ILE A 160 16.53 -6.43 -31.28
N SER A 161 15.51 -6.21 -32.12
CA SER A 161 15.36 -6.88 -33.42
C SER A 161 16.28 -6.29 -34.49
N GLY A 162 16.56 -4.99 -34.39
CA GLY A 162 17.37 -4.27 -35.35
C GLY A 162 18.82 -4.70 -35.35
N GLY A 163 19.34 -5.27 -34.25
CA GLY A 163 20.69 -5.83 -34.10
C GLY A 163 21.86 -4.88 -34.43
N SER A 164 21.56 -3.69 -34.96
CA SER A 164 22.51 -2.84 -35.64
C SER A 164 22.82 -1.62 -34.80
N THR A 165 24.05 -1.68 -34.31
CA THR A 165 24.90 -0.65 -33.77
C THR A 165 25.02 0.64 -34.61
N GLU A 166 24.39 0.76 -35.78
CA GLU A 166 24.65 1.87 -36.72
C GLU A 166 23.80 3.13 -36.53
N GLY A 167 22.73 3.09 -35.73
CA GLY A 167 21.87 4.28 -35.53
C GLY A 167 21.65 4.69 -34.08
N TYR A 168 21.62 3.72 -33.17
CA TYR A 168 21.30 3.98 -31.78
C TYR A 168 22.55 4.28 -30.95
N GLU A 169 22.93 5.55 -30.90
CA GLU A 169 23.92 6.05 -29.95
C GLU A 169 23.24 6.22 -28.59
N GLY A 170 23.36 5.20 -27.73
CA GLY A 170 22.66 5.15 -26.44
C GLY A 170 22.76 6.44 -25.62
N ARG A 171 21.73 6.76 -24.84
CA ARG A 171 21.61 8.06 -24.13
C ARG A 171 22.82 8.38 -23.26
N SER A 172 23.51 7.39 -22.70
CA SER A 172 24.77 7.57 -21.97
C SER A 172 25.88 8.15 -22.85
N LYS A 173 26.08 7.64 -24.07
CA LYS A 173 27.02 8.16 -25.06
C LYS A 173 26.64 9.56 -25.51
N THR A 174 25.35 9.80 -25.77
CA THR A 174 24.82 11.12 -26.12
C THR A 174 25.03 12.15 -25.01
N ILE A 175 24.80 11.79 -23.73
CA ILE A 175 25.09 12.65 -22.58
C ILE A 175 26.59 12.97 -22.49
N VAL A 176 27.46 11.97 -22.71
CA VAL A 176 28.92 12.19 -22.68
C VAL A 176 29.35 13.13 -23.81
N ARG A 177 28.81 12.97 -25.01
CA ARG A 177 29.06 13.86 -26.15
C ARG A 177 28.62 15.30 -25.84
N LEU A 178 27.38 15.50 -25.40
CA LEU A 178 26.85 16.81 -25.00
C LEU A 178 27.66 17.45 -23.85
N LYS A 179 28.10 16.66 -22.86
CA LYS A 179 28.96 17.16 -21.77
C LYS A 179 30.35 17.61 -22.26
N ARG A 180 30.87 17.02 -23.34
CA ARG A 180 32.13 17.47 -23.97
C ARG A 180 31.90 18.77 -24.74
N GLU A 181 30.84 18.85 -25.54
CA GLU A 181 30.46 20.07 -26.28
C GLU A 181 30.21 21.26 -25.36
N VAL A 182 29.43 21.08 -24.28
CA VAL A 182 29.19 22.15 -23.29
C VAL A 182 30.49 22.61 -22.64
N ARG A 183 31.44 21.70 -22.36
CA ARG A 183 32.76 22.09 -21.82
C ARG A 183 33.59 22.86 -22.84
N ALA A 184 33.60 22.43 -24.11
CA ALA A 184 34.31 23.12 -25.18
C ALA A 184 33.75 24.54 -25.40
N LEU A 185 32.42 24.68 -25.46
CA LEU A 185 31.77 25.99 -25.57
C LEU A 185 32.06 26.89 -24.37
N ARG A 186 32.01 26.36 -23.14
CA ARG A 186 32.40 27.11 -21.94
C ARG A 186 33.85 27.56 -21.97
N MET A 187 34.76 26.74 -22.50
CA MET A 187 36.16 27.13 -22.70
C MET A 187 36.29 28.23 -23.75
N GLN A 188 35.57 28.14 -24.87
CA GLN A 188 35.53 29.18 -25.91
C GLN A 188 35.00 30.51 -25.36
N MET A 189 33.93 30.49 -24.56
CA MET A 189 33.40 31.71 -23.93
C MET A 189 34.41 32.35 -22.97
N LYS A 190 35.08 31.56 -22.13
CA LYS A 190 36.15 32.07 -21.26
C LYS A 190 37.33 32.64 -22.06
N LEU A 191 37.66 32.04 -23.19
CA LEU A 191 38.69 32.54 -24.09
C LEU A 191 38.29 33.86 -24.75
N LEU A 192 37.02 34.02 -25.14
CA LEU A 192 36.49 35.28 -25.68
C LEU A 192 36.43 36.38 -24.60
N GLU A 193 36.03 36.02 -23.38
CA GLU A 193 36.01 36.92 -22.22
C GLU A 193 37.43 37.42 -21.89
N ASN A 194 38.44 36.54 -21.93
CA ASN A 194 39.84 36.90 -21.72
C ASN A 194 40.51 37.57 -22.94
N LYS A 195 40.00 37.33 -24.14
CA LYS A 195 40.46 37.96 -25.39
C LYS A 195 39.78 39.29 -25.69
N SER A 196 38.86 39.77 -24.84
CA SER A 196 38.44 41.17 -24.86
C SER A 196 39.64 42.04 -24.48
N PRO A 197 40.40 42.60 -25.45
CA PRO A 197 41.48 43.50 -25.11
C PRO A 197 40.83 44.84 -24.81
N THR A 198 41.12 45.39 -23.64
CA THR A 198 41.46 46.81 -23.52
C THR A 198 40.62 47.79 -24.36
N GLY A 199 39.61 48.38 -23.73
CA GLY A 199 39.30 49.79 -23.94
C GLY A 199 38.71 50.18 -25.29
N GLU A 200 37.52 49.69 -25.61
CA GLU A 200 36.60 50.52 -26.39
C GLU A 200 35.88 51.45 -25.42
N GLN A 201 36.17 52.74 -25.61
CA GLN A 201 35.63 53.88 -24.91
C GLN A 201 34.15 53.68 -24.62
N ARG A 202 33.81 53.64 -23.32
CA ARG A 202 32.49 54.00 -22.85
C ARG A 202 32.16 55.36 -23.50
N PRO A 203 31.19 55.46 -24.43
CA PRO A 203 30.75 56.76 -24.89
C PRO A 203 30.29 57.50 -23.64
N GLN A 204 30.93 58.63 -23.32
CA GLN A 204 30.36 59.52 -22.34
C GLN A 204 28.93 59.81 -22.81
N PRO A 205 27.92 59.70 -21.93
CA PRO A 205 26.58 60.10 -22.29
C PRO A 205 26.64 61.60 -22.56
N SER A 206 26.63 61.96 -23.84
CA SER A 206 26.30 63.30 -24.29
C SER A 206 25.00 63.67 -23.59
N GLN A 207 25.03 64.80 -22.89
CA GLN A 207 23.88 65.48 -22.33
C GLN A 207 22.90 65.81 -23.47
N SER A 208 22.12 64.84 -23.93
CA SER A 208 21.00 65.06 -24.82
C SER A 208 19.79 64.32 -24.26
N GLY A 209 18.81 65.11 -23.85
CA GLY A 209 17.42 64.66 -23.80
C GLY A 209 17.05 63.99 -22.49
N TRP A 210 16.24 64.68 -21.72
CA TRP A 210 15.53 64.24 -20.53
C TRP A 210 14.48 63.13 -20.79
N GLU A 211 14.66 62.30 -21.82
CA GLU A 211 13.71 61.24 -22.22
C GLU A 211 14.04 59.86 -21.60
N GLY A 212 15.17 59.72 -20.90
CA GLY A 212 15.59 58.47 -20.26
C GLY A 212 14.94 58.20 -18.88
N SER A 213 14.35 59.22 -18.25
CA SER A 213 13.81 59.13 -16.88
C SER A 213 12.59 58.21 -16.80
N ASP A 214 11.67 58.30 -17.75
CA ASP A 214 10.45 57.47 -17.77
C ASP A 214 10.76 56.00 -18.05
N LYS A 215 11.73 55.72 -18.94
CA LYS A 215 12.18 54.35 -19.21
C LYS A 215 12.87 53.75 -17.98
N SER A 216 13.73 54.53 -17.30
CA SER A 216 14.38 54.12 -16.05
C SER A 216 13.38 53.80 -14.94
N MET A 217 12.36 54.65 -14.75
CA MET A 217 11.27 54.43 -13.80
C MET A 217 10.44 53.18 -14.15
N SER A 218 10.18 52.92 -15.45
CA SER A 218 9.47 51.72 -15.89
C SER A 218 10.25 50.44 -15.62
N ILE A 219 11.58 50.46 -15.83
CA ILE A 219 12.47 49.32 -15.56
C ILE A 219 12.57 49.06 -14.06
N GLY A 220 12.63 50.12 -13.25
CA GLY A 220 12.59 50.04 -11.78
C GLY A 220 11.32 49.37 -11.28
N ARG A 221 10.15 49.82 -11.76
CA ARG A 221 8.85 49.20 -11.43
C ARG A 221 8.77 47.73 -11.84
N LEU A 222 9.22 47.39 -13.05
CA LEU A 222 9.23 46.00 -13.53
C LEU A 222 10.17 45.12 -12.69
N ALA A 223 11.33 45.63 -12.28
CA ALA A 223 12.29 44.90 -11.44
C ALA A 223 11.73 44.68 -10.03
N GLU A 224 11.03 45.67 -9.48
CA GLU A 224 10.38 45.59 -8.17
C GLU A 224 9.19 44.63 -8.18
N GLU A 225 8.39 44.64 -9.24
CA GLU A 225 7.30 43.69 -9.44
C GLU A 225 7.82 42.25 -9.57
N ARG A 226 8.92 42.03 -10.31
CA ARG A 226 9.60 40.72 -10.34
C ARG A 226 10.13 40.29 -8.98
N ARG A 227 10.69 41.20 -8.17
CA ARG A 227 11.12 40.89 -6.80
C ARG A 227 9.94 40.52 -5.91
N ASN A 228 8.82 41.22 -6.04
CA ASN A 228 7.60 40.93 -5.29
C ASN A 228 7.02 39.56 -5.67
N GLN A 229 6.95 39.24 -6.96
CA GLN A 229 6.52 37.92 -7.44
C GLN A 229 7.45 36.80 -6.94
N LEU A 230 8.76 37.00 -6.96
CA LEU A 230 9.72 36.02 -6.42
C LEU A 230 9.53 35.83 -4.91
N SER A 231 9.33 36.91 -4.15
CA SER A 231 9.06 36.85 -2.71
C SER A 231 7.74 36.12 -2.40
N GLU A 232 6.69 36.38 -3.19
CA GLU A 232 5.41 35.69 -3.05
C GLU A 232 5.53 34.20 -3.39
N LEU A 233 6.22 33.85 -4.48
CA LEU A 233 6.49 32.46 -4.85
C LEU A 233 7.32 31.73 -3.78
N GLN A 234 8.35 32.39 -3.22
CA GLN A 234 9.11 31.83 -2.11
C GLN A 234 8.24 31.58 -0.88
N ARG A 235 7.34 32.52 -0.54
CA ARG A 235 6.37 32.34 0.56
C ARG A 235 5.46 31.14 0.31
N LYS A 236 4.90 31.01 -0.90
CA LYS A 236 4.06 29.86 -1.29
C LYS A 236 4.83 28.55 -1.22
N VAL A 237 6.11 28.52 -1.65
CA VAL A 237 6.95 27.32 -1.54
C VAL A 237 7.16 26.90 -0.08
N VAL A 238 7.40 27.86 0.82
CA VAL A 238 7.56 27.58 2.26
C VAL A 238 6.25 27.08 2.85
N GLU A 239 5.12 27.73 2.54
CA GLU A 239 3.78 27.32 2.98
C GLU A 239 3.44 25.90 2.50
N LEU A 240 3.60 25.61 1.21
CA LEU A 240 3.33 24.30 0.64
C LEU A 240 4.23 23.20 1.23
N LYS A 241 5.50 23.51 1.51
CA LYS A 241 6.39 22.59 2.24
C LYS A 241 5.91 22.33 3.68
N GLY A 242 5.35 23.35 4.34
CA GLY A 242 4.71 23.21 5.65
C GLY A 242 3.51 22.27 5.59
N ARG A 243 2.57 22.51 4.67
CA ARG A 243 1.38 21.68 4.46
C ARG A 243 1.73 20.24 4.07
N LEU A 244 2.77 20.04 3.27
CA LEU A 244 3.27 18.70 2.93
C LEU A 244 3.74 17.94 4.19
N LYS A 245 4.53 18.59 5.05
CA LYS A 245 5.00 17.96 6.30
C LYS A 245 3.86 17.64 7.26
N GLU A 246 2.87 18.52 7.35
CA GLU A 246 1.67 18.29 8.17
C GLU A 246 0.84 17.12 7.64
N ALA A 247 0.59 17.08 6.33
CA ALA A 247 -0.08 15.96 5.68
C ALA A 247 0.68 14.63 5.88
N GLN A 248 2.02 14.64 5.83
CA GLN A 248 2.85 13.47 6.14
C GLN A 248 2.65 12.98 7.58
N LYS A 249 2.67 13.89 8.57
CA LYS A 249 2.42 13.55 9.98
C LYS A 249 1.02 12.94 10.18
N ILE A 250 0.00 13.53 9.57
CA ILE A 250 -1.37 13.00 9.61
C ILE A 250 -1.41 11.61 8.95
N GLY A 251 -0.75 11.43 7.81
CA GLY A 251 -0.64 10.14 7.12
C GLY A 251 0.03 9.05 7.96
N GLU A 252 1.07 9.39 8.72
CA GLU A 252 1.73 8.49 9.66
C GLU A 252 0.83 8.12 10.85
N ALA A 253 0.13 9.09 11.43
CA ALA A 253 -0.84 8.84 12.51
C ALA A 253 -2.02 7.95 12.06
N VAL A 254 -2.51 8.15 10.84
CA VAL A 254 -3.56 7.29 10.26
C VAL A 254 -3.02 5.89 9.98
N LYS A 255 -1.78 5.75 9.49
CA LYS A 255 -1.13 4.45 9.28
C LYS A 255 -0.97 3.67 10.59
N SER A 256 -0.52 4.32 11.67
CA SER A 256 -0.36 3.67 12.97
C SER A 256 -1.70 3.24 13.54
N ARG A 257 -2.74 4.09 13.46
CA ARG A 257 -4.11 3.75 13.88
C ARG A 257 -4.70 2.61 13.05
N SER A 258 -4.50 2.61 11.74
CA SER A 258 -4.97 1.53 10.87
C SER A 258 -4.32 0.20 11.24
N ARG A 259 -3.02 0.20 11.54
CA ARG A 259 -2.29 -0.99 11.99
C ARG A 259 -2.85 -1.56 13.30
N THR A 260 -3.05 -0.71 14.31
CA THR A 260 -3.60 -1.17 15.60
C THR A 260 -5.03 -1.68 15.47
N LEU A 261 -5.85 -1.06 14.61
CA LEU A 261 -7.20 -1.56 14.32
C LEU A 261 -7.17 -2.91 13.60
N THR A 262 -6.24 -3.13 12.66
CA THR A 262 -6.11 -4.43 11.98
C THR A 262 -5.63 -5.53 12.92
N GLU A 263 -4.71 -5.22 13.85
CA GLU A 263 -4.23 -6.15 14.88
C GLU A 263 -5.37 -6.52 15.83
N ARG A 264 -6.12 -5.55 16.35
CA ARG A 264 -7.33 -5.76 17.17
C ARG A 264 -8.39 -6.61 16.46
N ASN A 265 -8.61 -6.39 15.17
CA ASN A 265 -9.59 -7.15 14.40
C ASN A 265 -9.14 -8.60 14.19
N ALA A 266 -7.84 -8.85 14.00
CA ALA A 266 -7.30 -10.20 13.96
C ALA A 266 -7.46 -10.92 15.31
N GLU A 267 -7.13 -10.25 16.42
CA GLU A 267 -7.33 -10.78 17.78
C GLU A 267 -8.80 -11.15 18.05
N LEU A 268 -9.73 -10.28 17.68
CA LEU A 268 -11.17 -10.55 17.84
C LEU A 268 -11.63 -11.73 16.98
N LYS A 269 -11.11 -11.89 15.76
CA LYS A 269 -11.44 -13.05 14.91
C LYS A 269 -10.93 -14.36 15.52
N GLU A 270 -9.72 -14.36 16.07
CA GLU A 270 -9.17 -15.50 16.79
C GLU A 270 -10.02 -15.85 18.01
N GLN A 271 -10.40 -14.85 18.81
CA GLN A 271 -11.30 -15.05 19.95
C GLN A 271 -12.65 -15.64 19.53
N ILE A 272 -13.27 -15.12 18.46
CA ILE A 272 -14.53 -15.67 17.93
C ILE A 272 -14.33 -17.12 17.46
N ALA A 273 -13.24 -17.43 16.76
CA ALA A 273 -12.94 -18.80 16.34
C ALA A 273 -12.83 -19.75 17.54
N THR A 274 -12.12 -19.35 18.60
CA THR A 274 -12.02 -20.17 19.82
C THR A 274 -13.36 -20.34 20.54
N LEU A 275 -14.25 -19.35 20.51
CA LEU A 275 -15.58 -19.46 21.08
C LEU A 275 -16.48 -20.39 20.27
N LEU A 276 -16.36 -20.36 18.94
CA LEU A 276 -17.08 -21.30 18.06
C LEU A 276 -16.60 -22.73 18.27
N GLU A 277 -15.29 -22.98 18.35
CA GLU A 277 -14.73 -24.31 18.65
C GLU A 277 -15.20 -24.85 20.01
N LYS A 278 -15.32 -23.97 21.03
CA LYS A 278 -15.89 -24.34 22.33
C LYS A 278 -17.37 -24.66 22.24
N SER A 279 -18.15 -23.83 21.54
CA SER A 279 -19.59 -24.07 21.31
C SER A 279 -19.84 -25.39 20.59
N ASP A 280 -19.03 -25.71 19.57
CA ASP A 280 -19.11 -26.99 18.84
C ASP A 280 -18.77 -28.19 19.75
N GLY A 281 -17.87 -27.98 20.72
CA GLY A 281 -17.55 -28.95 21.77
C GLY A 281 -18.70 -29.18 22.74
N ASP A 282 -19.32 -28.10 23.22
CA ASP A 282 -20.47 -28.16 24.13
C ASP A 282 -21.70 -28.80 23.44
N ASP A 283 -21.98 -28.42 22.19
CA ASP A 283 -23.05 -29.01 21.36
C ASP A 283 -22.84 -30.51 21.07
N ARG A 284 -21.60 -31.01 21.15
CA ARG A 284 -21.30 -32.45 21.04
C ARG A 284 -21.59 -33.20 22.33
N VAL A 285 -21.32 -32.59 23.48
CA VAL A 285 -21.61 -33.19 24.80
C VAL A 285 -23.12 -33.28 25.03
N ASP A 286 -23.86 -32.23 24.66
CA ASP A 286 -25.32 -32.21 24.79
C ASP A 286 -26.03 -33.12 23.79
N ARG A 287 -25.39 -33.43 22.65
CA ARG A 287 -25.96 -34.35 21.66
C ARG A 287 -25.90 -35.82 22.01
N GLY A 288 -25.36 -36.17 23.18
CA GLY A 288 -25.43 -37.52 23.72
C GLY A 288 -24.77 -38.54 22.81
N ASP A 289 -23.65 -39.10 23.28
CA ASP A 289 -23.35 -40.51 23.08
C ASP A 289 -24.52 -41.35 23.66
N GLU A 290 -25.72 -41.23 23.09
CA GLU A 290 -26.79 -42.21 23.21
C GLU A 290 -26.35 -43.44 22.41
N GLY A 291 -25.43 -44.18 23.03
CA GLY A 291 -25.47 -45.62 23.05
C GLY A 291 -25.63 -46.29 21.69
N VAL A 292 -24.55 -46.32 20.92
CA VAL A 292 -24.16 -47.59 20.28
C VAL A 292 -23.65 -48.53 21.37
N PHE A 293 -24.51 -48.85 22.34
CA PHE A 293 -24.28 -49.97 23.25
C PHE A 293 -24.55 -51.22 22.42
N GLY A 294 -23.45 -51.81 21.96
CA GLY A 294 -23.45 -52.97 21.11
C GLY A 294 -24.39 -54.05 21.63
N SER A 295 -25.29 -54.48 20.75
CA SER A 295 -25.90 -55.80 20.78
C SER A 295 -24.77 -56.83 20.69
N GLN A 296 -24.21 -57.20 21.84
CA GLN A 296 -23.40 -58.40 21.96
C GLN A 296 -24.34 -59.60 21.81
N ASP A 297 -24.26 -60.23 20.64
CA ASP A 297 -24.76 -61.56 20.38
C ASP A 297 -24.38 -62.51 21.52
N ARG A 298 -25.40 -62.95 22.29
CA ARG A 298 -25.31 -64.14 23.12
C ARG A 298 -25.81 -65.32 22.29
N ALA A 299 -24.89 -66.04 21.68
CA ALA A 299 -25.09 -67.40 21.23
C ALA A 299 -24.32 -68.35 22.15
N CYS A 300 -25.04 -69.03 23.04
CA CYS A 300 -24.74 -70.33 23.65
C CYS A 300 -26.02 -70.81 24.34
#